data_AF-A0A974NIU0-F1
#
_entry.id   AF-A0A974NIU0-F1
#
_cell.length_a   1.000
_cell.length_b   1.000
_cell.length_c   1.000
_cell.angle_alpha   90.00
_cell.angle_beta   90.00
_cell.angle_gamma   90.00
#
_symmetry.space_group_name_H-M   'P 1'
#
loop_
_entity.id
_entity.type
_entity.pdbx_description
1 polymer ?
#
loop_
_entity_poly.entity_id
_entity_poly.type
_entity_poly.pdbx_seq_one_letter_code
_entity_poly.pdbx_strand_id
1 'polypeptide(L)'
;MDQFVTRKYRLQFQNHLLLLFTLLVITAVSSLDLTVFLLTTFLGTLILIGYSMWKFSMRVSEKKLLLDDLVLTDQIKLTEGINENKRYAQKKIDIGHYQEAYELLRKIGLYIHNNEIKELKLGCLNQFYLRKDMQLEMDSLLPEGFSPLFIQYLTEAIKVQRNLVNKNVLDYIIRYEEEIQEHFSYDVFITTAGAALRKKQYFIYYKDFIMKYIHGLPKERIIRLCRILQTTNTPELDQVRDQLHNLIQIKYAGEKEMAALL
;
A
#
# COMPACT_ATOMS: atom_id res chain seq x y z
N MET A 1 -5.98 23.37 -11.79
CA MET A 1 -6.58 22.54 -12.87
C MET A 1 -7.80 23.22 -13.49
N ASP A 2 -8.79 23.63 -12.70
CA ASP A 2 -10.00 24.35 -13.19
C ASP A 2 -9.73 25.60 -14.03
N GLN A 3 -8.71 26.39 -13.70
CA GLN A 3 -8.34 27.58 -14.47
C GLN A 3 -7.86 27.24 -15.90
N PHE A 4 -7.23 26.09 -16.11
CA PHE A 4 -6.79 25.65 -17.42
C PHE A 4 -7.95 25.12 -18.27
N VAL A 5 -8.84 24.32 -17.66
CA VAL A 5 -10.04 23.77 -18.31
C VAL A 5 -11.00 24.90 -18.70
N THR A 6 -11.22 25.86 -17.81
CA THR A 6 -12.06 27.04 -18.10
C THR A 6 -11.47 27.92 -19.20
N ARG A 7 -10.14 28.09 -19.25
CA ARG A 7 -9.46 28.82 -20.33
C ARG A 7 -9.59 28.13 -21.69
N LYS A 8 -9.34 26.81 -21.75
CA LYS A 8 -9.47 26.01 -23.00
C LYS A 8 -10.91 26.01 -23.52
N TYR A 9 -11.89 25.82 -22.64
CA TYR A 9 -13.31 25.90 -22.96
C TYR A 9 -13.71 27.28 -23.48
N ARG A 10 -13.24 28.36 -22.81
CA ARG A 10 -13.54 29.73 -23.23
C ARG A 10 -12.98 30.03 -24.63
N LEU A 11 -11.76 29.59 -24.92
CA LEU A 11 -11.13 29.77 -26.23
C LEU A 11 -11.89 29.02 -27.33
N GLN A 12 -12.29 27.77 -27.10
CA GLN A 12 -13.11 27.00 -28.06
C GLN A 12 -14.47 27.68 -28.30
N PHE A 13 -15.14 28.14 -27.25
CA PHE A 13 -16.40 28.87 -27.35
C PHE A 13 -16.26 30.19 -28.12
N GLN A 14 -15.21 30.95 -27.85
CA GLN A 14 -14.89 32.21 -28.55
C GLN A 14 -14.64 31.96 -30.04
N ASN A 15 -13.90 30.92 -30.41
CA ASN A 15 -13.63 30.58 -31.81
C ASN A 15 -14.90 30.19 -32.57
N HIS A 16 -15.80 29.40 -31.98
CA HIS A 16 -17.07 29.04 -32.62
C HIS A 16 -17.99 30.26 -32.81
N LEU A 17 -18.05 31.15 -31.82
CA LEU A 17 -18.83 32.39 -31.95
C LEU A 17 -18.27 33.31 -33.03
N LEU A 18 -16.95 33.45 -33.12
CA LEU A 18 -16.29 34.25 -34.16
C LEU A 18 -16.55 33.67 -35.56
N LEU A 19 -16.49 32.34 -35.72
CA LEU A 19 -16.83 31.68 -36.98
C LEU A 19 -18.30 31.89 -37.38
N LEU A 20 -19.24 31.74 -36.44
CA LEU A 20 -20.66 31.96 -36.73
C LEU A 20 -20.96 33.44 -37.05
N PHE A 21 -20.31 34.36 -36.35
CA PHE A 21 -20.45 35.79 -36.61
C PHE A 21 -19.89 36.19 -37.98
N THR A 22 -18.70 35.70 -38.34
CA THR A 22 -18.12 35.96 -39.67
C THR A 22 -18.98 35.38 -40.79
N LEU A 23 -19.53 34.18 -40.61
CA LEU A 23 -20.49 33.59 -41.56
C LEU A 23 -21.74 34.47 -41.73
N LEU A 24 -22.30 34.96 -40.62
CA LEU A 24 -23.46 35.86 -40.64
C LEU A 24 -23.15 37.15 -41.41
N VAL A 25 -21.99 37.78 -41.16
CA VAL A 25 -21.56 38.99 -41.88
C VAL A 25 -21.42 38.73 -43.38
N ILE A 26 -20.82 37.61 -43.79
CA ILE A 26 -20.66 37.25 -45.20
C ILE A 26 -22.03 37.08 -45.87
N THR A 27 -22.97 36.41 -45.21
CA THR A 27 -24.33 36.23 -45.75
C THR A 27 -25.11 37.54 -45.84
N ALA A 28 -24.90 38.46 -44.90
CA ALA A 28 -25.57 39.76 -44.88
C ALA A 28 -25.01 40.73 -45.95
N VAL A 29 -23.71 40.68 -46.24
CA VAL A 29 -23.09 41.49 -47.31
C VAL A 29 -23.49 40.99 -48.71
N SER A 30 -23.80 39.70 -48.84
CA SER A 30 -24.17 39.10 -50.12
C SER A 30 -25.64 39.31 -50.51
N SER A 31 -26.49 39.79 -49.59
CA SER A 31 -27.91 40.08 -49.88
C SER A 31 -28.08 41.48 -50.47
N LEU A 32 -28.60 41.55 -51.70
CA LEU A 32 -28.85 42.81 -52.43
C LEU A 32 -30.19 43.47 -52.06
N ASP A 33 -31.14 42.70 -51.52
CA ASP A 33 -32.48 43.18 -51.14
C ASP A 33 -32.59 43.51 -49.65
N LEU A 34 -33.17 44.68 -49.34
CA LEU A 34 -33.29 45.20 -47.97
C LEU A 34 -34.16 44.31 -47.05
N THR A 35 -35.18 43.67 -47.61
CA THR A 35 -36.07 42.74 -46.89
C THR A 35 -35.35 41.42 -46.56
N VAL A 36 -34.55 40.91 -47.49
CA VAL A 36 -33.73 39.71 -47.31
C VAL A 36 -32.67 39.97 -46.23
N PHE A 37 -32.02 41.13 -46.26
CA PHE A 37 -31.03 41.55 -45.26
C PHE A 37 -31.59 41.60 -43.82
N LEU A 38 -32.79 42.18 -43.64
CA LEU A 38 -33.43 42.25 -42.33
C LEU A 38 -33.80 40.87 -41.79
N LEU A 39 -34.31 40.00 -42.66
CA LEU A 39 -34.74 38.65 -42.29
C LEU A 39 -33.55 37.73 -41.96
N THR A 40 -32.45 37.80 -42.74
CA THR A 40 -31.22 37.03 -42.46
C THR A 40 -30.55 37.49 -41.17
N THR A 41 -30.54 38.79 -40.89
CA THR A 41 -29.95 39.35 -39.66
C THR A 41 -30.77 38.96 -38.43
N PHE A 42 -32.10 39.03 -38.51
CA PHE A 42 -32.97 38.60 -37.42
C PHE A 42 -32.85 37.09 -37.16
N LEU A 43 -32.85 36.28 -38.21
CA LEU A 43 -32.74 34.83 -38.07
C LEU A 43 -31.35 34.41 -37.56
N GLY A 44 -30.29 35.05 -38.08
CA GLY A 44 -28.91 34.79 -37.66
C GLY A 44 -28.64 35.19 -36.21
N THR A 45 -29.20 36.31 -35.74
CA THR A 45 -29.09 36.71 -34.32
C THR A 45 -29.87 35.75 -33.41
N LEU A 46 -31.04 35.26 -33.83
CA LEU A 46 -31.82 34.27 -33.09
C LEU A 46 -31.08 32.92 -32.97
N ILE A 47 -30.41 32.48 -34.05
CA ILE A 47 -29.54 31.29 -34.05
C ILE A 47 -28.35 31.46 -33.10
N LEU A 48 -27.70 32.62 -33.11
CA LEU A 48 -26.58 32.91 -32.19
C LEU A 48 -27.00 32.87 -30.73
N ILE A 49 -28.17 33.44 -30.39
CA ILE A 49 -28.72 33.42 -29.03
C ILE A 49 -29.07 31.99 -28.63
N GLY A 50 -29.75 31.24 -29.51
CA GLY A 50 -30.09 29.83 -29.27
C GLY A 50 -28.86 28.96 -29.05
N TYR A 51 -27.84 29.11 -29.90
CA TYR A 51 -26.55 28.41 -29.74
C TYR A 51 -25.85 28.78 -28.43
N SER A 52 -25.84 30.06 -28.05
CA SER A 52 -25.24 30.53 -26.81
C SER A 52 -25.95 29.95 -25.57
N MET A 53 -27.28 29.91 -25.57
CA MET A 53 -28.08 29.30 -24.49
C MET A 53 -27.86 27.78 -24.41
N TRP A 54 -27.85 27.10 -25.56
CA TRP A 54 -27.59 25.66 -25.61
C TRP A 54 -26.19 25.32 -25.08
N LYS A 55 -25.17 26.06 -25.54
CA LYS A 55 -23.80 25.93 -25.01
C LYS A 55 -23.72 26.30 -23.54
N PHE A 56 -24.48 27.29 -23.06
CA PHE A 56 -24.52 27.62 -21.63
C PHE A 56 -25.06 26.45 -20.79
N SER A 57 -26.10 25.79 -21.26
CA SER A 57 -26.67 24.59 -20.61
C SER A 57 -25.69 23.42 -20.59
N MET A 58 -24.97 23.17 -21.69
CA MET A 58 -24.02 22.05 -21.79
C MET A 58 -22.63 22.31 -21.19
N ARG A 59 -22.34 23.53 -20.69
CA ARG A 59 -21.06 23.90 -20.06
C ARG A 59 -20.60 22.94 -18.98
N VAL A 60 -21.53 22.46 -18.16
CA VAL A 60 -21.19 21.58 -17.02
C VAL A 60 -20.76 20.21 -17.53
N SER A 61 -21.46 19.65 -18.51
CA SER A 61 -21.17 18.34 -19.08
C SER A 61 -19.87 18.33 -19.89
N GLU A 62 -19.64 19.33 -20.73
CA GLU A 62 -18.41 19.43 -21.53
C GLU A 62 -17.17 19.64 -20.66
N LYS A 63 -17.27 20.42 -19.57
CA LYS A 63 -16.18 20.57 -18.61
C LYS A 63 -15.85 19.26 -17.91
N LYS A 64 -16.87 18.47 -17.53
CA LYS A 64 -16.66 17.15 -16.91
C LYS A 64 -15.91 16.21 -17.87
N LEU A 65 -16.37 16.11 -19.11
CA LEU A 65 -15.69 15.27 -20.12
C LEU A 65 -14.22 15.69 -20.34
N LEU A 66 -13.95 17.00 -20.41
CA LEU A 66 -12.57 17.50 -20.54
C LEU A 66 -11.71 17.24 -19.30
N LEU A 67 -12.31 17.30 -18.11
CA LEU A 67 -11.63 16.94 -16.86
C LEU A 67 -11.33 15.44 -16.81
N ASP A 68 -12.29 14.60 -17.18
CA ASP A 68 -12.13 13.15 -17.21
C ASP A 68 -11.03 12.74 -18.18
N ASP A 69 -10.99 13.32 -19.39
CA ASP A 69 -9.93 13.08 -20.38
C ASP A 69 -8.53 13.49 -19.88
N LEU A 70 -8.45 14.64 -19.20
CA LEU A 70 -7.19 15.09 -18.59
C LEU A 70 -6.75 14.17 -17.46
N VAL A 71 -7.68 13.74 -16.60
CA VAL A 71 -7.39 12.79 -15.51
C VAL A 71 -6.90 11.46 -16.08
N LEU A 72 -7.54 10.94 -17.13
CA LEU A 72 -7.10 9.71 -17.80
C LEU A 72 -5.70 9.86 -18.41
N THR A 73 -5.45 10.99 -19.10
CA THR A 73 -4.13 11.27 -19.68
C THR A 73 -3.03 11.37 -18.62
N ASP A 74 -3.31 12.04 -17.51
CA ASP A 74 -2.35 12.20 -16.41
C ASP A 74 -2.14 10.88 -15.65
N GLN A 75 -3.18 10.05 -15.52
CA GLN A 75 -3.05 8.69 -14.99
C GLN A 75 -2.11 7.84 -15.84
N ILE A 76 -2.26 7.86 -17.17
CA ILE A 76 -1.39 7.11 -18.09
C ILE A 76 0.07 7.56 -17.92
N LYS A 77 0.33 8.87 -17.95
CA LYS A 77 1.69 9.42 -17.76
C LYS A 77 2.28 9.05 -16.40
N LEU A 78 1.47 9.05 -15.34
CA LEU A 78 1.91 8.64 -14.01
C LEU A 78 2.30 7.16 -14.00
N THR A 79 1.49 6.29 -14.58
CA THR A 79 1.79 4.86 -14.70
C THR A 79 3.05 4.61 -15.53
N GLU A 80 3.23 5.32 -16.64
CA GLU A 80 4.45 5.24 -17.46
C GLU A 80 5.70 5.65 -16.67
N GLY A 81 5.66 6.80 -15.99
CA GLY A 81 6.77 7.28 -15.18
C GLY A 81 7.10 6.34 -14.01
N ILE A 82 6.09 5.72 -13.39
CA ILE A 82 6.32 4.72 -12.35
C ILE A 82 6.96 3.45 -12.93
N ASN A 83 6.50 2.97 -14.08
CA ASN A 83 7.09 1.81 -14.75
C ASN A 83 8.53 2.07 -15.21
N GLU A 84 8.85 3.30 -15.62
CA GLU A 84 10.22 3.71 -15.93
C GLU A 84 11.11 3.71 -14.68
N ASN A 85 10.65 4.34 -13.58
CA ASN A 85 11.37 4.33 -12.31
C ASN A 85 11.58 2.91 -11.77
N LYS A 86 10.60 2.03 -11.92
CA LYS A 86 10.73 0.61 -11.55
C LYS A 86 11.80 -0.08 -12.39
N ARG A 87 11.81 0.11 -13.72
CA ARG A 87 12.85 -0.45 -14.60
C ARG A 87 14.23 0.10 -14.25
N TYR A 88 14.33 1.37 -13.89
CA TYR A 88 15.58 1.96 -13.42
C TYR A 88 16.04 1.35 -12.08
N ALA A 89 15.11 1.11 -11.15
CA ALA A 89 15.43 0.40 -9.91
C ALA A 89 15.94 -1.02 -10.17
N GLN A 90 15.31 -1.77 -11.08
CA GLN A 90 15.77 -3.11 -11.46
C GLN A 90 17.18 -3.09 -12.03
N LYS A 91 17.49 -2.16 -12.94
CA LYS A 91 18.86 -1.98 -13.45
C LYS A 91 19.87 -1.69 -12.33
N LYS A 92 19.46 -0.95 -11.29
CA LYS A 92 20.29 -0.67 -10.12
C LYS A 92 20.53 -1.93 -9.27
N ILE A 93 19.54 -2.80 -9.14
CA ILE A 93 19.68 -4.12 -8.50
C ILE A 93 20.69 -4.97 -9.27
N ASP A 94 20.59 -5.02 -10.61
CA ASP A 94 21.46 -5.84 -11.46
C ASP A 94 22.94 -5.45 -11.35
N ILE A 95 23.23 -4.16 -11.15
CA ILE A 95 24.60 -3.67 -10.94
C ILE A 95 25.03 -3.64 -9.46
N GLY A 96 24.24 -4.20 -8.54
CA GLY A 96 24.55 -4.31 -7.12
C GLY A 96 24.33 -3.04 -6.28
N HIS A 97 23.69 -2.00 -6.83
CA HIS A 97 23.37 -0.76 -6.13
C HIS A 97 22.04 -0.88 -5.36
N TYR A 98 21.97 -1.84 -4.43
CA TYR A 98 20.74 -2.20 -3.72
C TYR A 98 20.15 -1.05 -2.88
N GLN A 99 21.00 -0.18 -2.29
CA GLN A 99 20.54 0.95 -1.48
C GLN A 99 19.79 2.00 -2.31
N GLU A 100 20.36 2.40 -3.46
CA GLU A 100 19.71 3.32 -4.38
C GLU A 100 18.42 2.73 -4.96
N ALA A 101 18.46 1.45 -5.33
CA ALA A 101 17.29 0.74 -5.83
C ALA A 101 16.17 0.70 -4.80
N TYR A 102 16.49 0.37 -3.54
CA TYR A 102 15.52 0.30 -2.45
C TYR A 102 14.86 1.66 -2.19
N GLU A 103 15.62 2.75 -2.12
CA GLU A 103 15.05 4.08 -1.90
C GLU A 103 14.12 4.51 -3.04
N LEU A 104 14.43 4.13 -4.28
CA LEU A 104 13.55 4.38 -5.42
C LEU A 104 12.27 3.54 -5.32
N LEU A 105 12.38 2.25 -5.02
CA LEU A 105 11.22 1.36 -4.82
C LEU A 105 10.36 1.77 -3.63
N ARG A 106 10.98 2.30 -2.57
CA ARG A 106 10.29 2.87 -1.41
C ARG A 106 9.44 4.07 -1.81
N LYS A 107 9.99 4.99 -2.60
CA LYS A 107 9.23 6.14 -3.15
C LYS A 107 8.09 5.68 -4.05
N ILE A 108 8.33 4.73 -4.95
CA ILE A 108 7.27 4.17 -5.81
C ILE A 108 6.18 3.50 -4.95
N GLY A 109 6.58 2.77 -3.91
CA GLY A 109 5.68 2.07 -3.00
C GLY A 109 4.72 2.97 -2.21
N LEU A 110 4.97 4.28 -2.15
CA LEU A 110 4.01 5.26 -1.61
C LEU A 110 2.78 5.44 -2.50
N TYR A 111 2.94 5.20 -3.81
CA TYR A 111 1.90 5.41 -4.81
C TYR A 111 1.30 4.10 -5.32
N ILE A 112 2.09 3.03 -5.42
CA ILE A 112 1.64 1.73 -5.93
C ILE A 112 1.96 0.61 -4.93
N HIS A 113 0.91 -0.11 -4.53
CA HIS A 113 0.98 -1.23 -3.60
C HIS A 113 0.88 -2.54 -4.39
N ASN A 114 1.90 -2.85 -5.19
CA ASN A 114 1.96 -4.07 -6.00
C ASN A 114 2.91 -5.09 -5.37
N ASN A 115 2.53 -6.37 -5.37
CA ASN A 115 3.35 -7.48 -4.91
C ASN A 115 4.73 -7.53 -5.58
N GLU A 116 4.84 -7.19 -6.85
CA GLU A 116 6.13 -7.15 -7.56
C GLU A 116 7.09 -6.11 -6.98
N ILE A 117 6.58 -4.95 -6.55
CA ILE A 117 7.40 -3.92 -5.89
C ILE A 117 7.84 -4.42 -4.52
N LYS A 118 6.97 -5.13 -3.79
CA LYS A 118 7.32 -5.75 -2.50
C LYS A 118 8.45 -6.74 -2.66
N GLU A 119 8.37 -7.63 -3.65
CA GLU A 119 9.43 -8.60 -3.98
C GLU A 119 10.76 -7.92 -4.30
N LEU A 120 10.75 -6.87 -5.13
CA LEU A 120 11.97 -6.12 -5.44
C LEU A 120 12.57 -5.44 -4.19
N LYS A 121 11.71 -4.85 -3.34
CA LYS A 121 12.15 -4.26 -2.07
C LYS A 121 12.79 -5.30 -1.15
N LEU A 122 12.15 -6.46 -1.01
CA LEU A 122 12.65 -7.57 -0.20
C LEU A 122 13.99 -8.08 -0.73
N GLY A 123 14.12 -8.21 -2.05
CA GLY A 123 15.38 -8.53 -2.72
C GLY A 123 16.51 -7.58 -2.33
N CYS A 124 16.26 -6.26 -2.32
CA CYS A 124 17.24 -5.28 -1.85
C CYS A 124 17.53 -5.39 -0.35
N LEU A 125 16.49 -5.50 0.48
CA LEU A 125 16.62 -5.52 1.95
C LEU A 125 17.41 -6.74 2.44
N ASN A 126 17.27 -7.89 1.79
CA ASN A 126 18.04 -9.09 2.12
C ASN A 126 19.55 -8.95 1.83
N GLN A 127 19.96 -7.94 1.07
CA GLN A 127 21.38 -7.62 0.85
C GLN A 127 21.92 -6.61 1.88
N PHE A 128 21.08 -6.03 2.74
CA PHE A 128 21.49 -5.05 3.73
C PHE A 128 21.91 -5.70 5.04
N TYR A 129 22.91 -5.12 5.68
CA TYR A 129 23.15 -5.34 7.11
C TYR A 129 22.13 -4.53 7.92
N LEU A 130 21.04 -5.19 8.33
CA LEU A 130 19.98 -4.55 9.09
C LEU A 130 20.47 -4.08 10.46
N ARG A 131 20.14 -2.83 10.82
CA ARG A 131 20.52 -2.23 12.10
C ARG A 131 19.32 -1.60 12.81
N LYS A 132 19.47 -1.39 14.12
CA LYS A 132 18.38 -0.88 14.98
C LYS A 132 17.97 0.56 14.66
N ASP A 133 18.88 1.37 14.11
CA ASP A 133 18.66 2.75 13.68
C ASP A 133 17.87 2.87 12.36
N MET A 134 17.72 1.78 11.62
CA MET A 134 16.99 1.79 10.36
C MET A 134 15.48 1.84 10.57
N GLN A 135 14.79 2.57 9.69
CA GLN A 135 13.34 2.54 9.57
C GLN A 135 12.92 1.27 8.82
N LEU A 136 12.85 0.16 9.54
CA LEU A 136 12.40 -1.12 9.02
C LEU A 136 10.88 -1.14 8.90
N GLU A 137 10.39 -1.68 7.79
CA GLU A 137 8.96 -1.89 7.52
C GLU A 137 8.68 -3.40 7.43
N MET A 138 7.51 -3.84 7.89
CA MET A 138 7.02 -5.23 7.76
C MET A 138 5.66 -5.28 7.09
N ASP A 139 4.70 -4.50 7.59
CA ASP A 139 3.33 -4.50 7.06
C ASP A 139 3.24 -4.16 5.57
N SER A 140 4.00 -3.16 5.12
CA SER A 140 4.01 -2.74 3.72
C SER A 140 4.71 -3.74 2.80
N LEU A 141 5.53 -4.64 3.35
CA LEU A 141 6.28 -5.67 2.63
C LEU A 141 5.59 -7.03 2.62
N LEU A 142 4.51 -7.21 3.39
CA LEU A 142 3.78 -8.47 3.43
C LEU A 142 3.24 -8.82 2.03
N PRO A 143 3.71 -9.93 1.44
CA PRO A 143 3.24 -10.36 0.14
C PRO A 143 1.86 -11.01 0.25
N GLU A 144 1.14 -11.05 -0.87
CA GLU A 144 -0.19 -11.69 -0.92
C GLU A 144 -0.10 -13.23 -0.87
N GLY A 145 1.01 -13.78 -1.36
CA GLY A 145 1.34 -15.21 -1.36
C GLY A 145 2.56 -15.54 -0.51
N PHE A 146 2.93 -16.82 -0.47
CA PHE A 146 4.18 -17.27 0.14
C PHE A 146 5.39 -16.65 -0.59
N SER A 147 6.30 -16.04 0.15
CA SER A 147 7.52 -15.43 -0.36
C SER A 147 8.72 -15.82 0.52
N PRO A 148 9.67 -16.62 0.00
CA PRO A 148 10.90 -16.94 0.71
C PRO A 148 11.71 -15.69 1.07
N LEU A 149 11.70 -14.67 0.19
CA LEU A 149 12.42 -13.41 0.44
C LEU A 149 11.85 -12.67 1.64
N PHE A 150 10.53 -12.72 1.85
CA PHE A 150 9.90 -12.14 3.03
C PHE A 150 10.33 -12.85 4.31
N ILE A 151 10.35 -14.19 4.32
CA ILE A 151 10.75 -14.98 5.48
C ILE A 151 12.22 -14.76 5.85
N GLN A 152 13.09 -14.69 4.84
CA GLN A 152 14.50 -14.37 5.03
C GLN A 152 14.68 -12.99 5.69
N TYR A 153 14.00 -11.97 5.14
CA TYR A 153 14.06 -10.61 5.69
C TYR A 153 13.48 -10.55 7.11
N LEU A 154 12.33 -11.20 7.33
CA LEU A 154 11.66 -11.28 8.62
C LEU A 154 12.60 -11.83 9.70
N THR A 155 13.30 -12.91 9.40
CA THR A 155 14.18 -13.59 10.36
C THR A 155 15.30 -12.66 10.84
N GLU A 156 15.90 -11.89 9.94
CA GLU A 156 16.95 -10.93 10.29
C GLU A 156 16.38 -9.69 10.98
N ALA A 157 15.27 -9.15 10.48
CA ALA A 157 14.66 -7.95 11.02
C ALA A 157 14.12 -8.16 12.45
N ILE A 158 13.55 -9.33 12.78
CA ILE A 158 13.07 -9.62 14.14
C ILE A 158 14.23 -9.67 15.15
N LYS A 159 15.41 -10.18 14.76
CA LYS A 159 16.60 -10.21 15.63
C LYS A 159 16.99 -8.80 16.06
N VAL A 160 16.85 -7.83 15.16
CA VAL A 160 17.21 -6.43 15.37
C VAL A 160 16.09 -5.65 16.07
N GLN A 161 14.86 -5.75 15.56
CA GLN A 161 13.67 -5.01 16.03
C GLN A 161 12.45 -5.94 16.20
N ARG A 162 12.35 -6.60 17.36
CA ARG A 162 11.24 -7.52 17.69
C ARG A 162 9.84 -6.89 17.72
N ASN A 163 9.74 -5.57 17.76
CA ASN A 163 8.46 -4.84 17.76
C ASN A 163 7.79 -4.80 16.38
N LEU A 164 8.50 -5.20 15.33
CA LEU A 164 7.97 -5.29 13.97
C LEU A 164 6.97 -6.45 13.79
N VAL A 165 7.00 -7.45 14.69
CA VAL A 165 6.02 -8.54 14.69
C VAL A 165 4.68 -8.02 15.16
N ASN A 166 3.76 -7.89 14.22
CA ASN A 166 2.38 -7.45 14.42
C ASN A 166 1.40 -8.59 14.10
N LYS A 167 0.11 -8.26 14.11
CA LYS A 167 -0.97 -9.21 13.81
C LYS A 167 -0.84 -9.82 12.40
N ASN A 168 -0.65 -8.98 11.37
CA ASN A 168 -0.60 -9.42 9.98
C ASN A 168 0.59 -10.35 9.72
N VAL A 169 1.75 -10.08 10.34
CA VAL A 169 2.93 -10.94 10.28
C VAL A 169 2.66 -12.29 10.93
N LEU A 170 1.99 -12.32 12.08
CA LEU A 170 1.62 -13.58 12.74
C LEU A 170 0.62 -14.38 11.90
N ASP A 171 -0.42 -13.73 11.38
CA ASP A 171 -1.40 -14.35 10.49
C ASP A 171 -0.73 -14.93 9.23
N TYR A 172 0.26 -14.23 8.68
CA TYR A 172 1.04 -14.69 7.53
C TYR A 172 1.87 -15.94 7.84
N ILE A 173 2.60 -15.94 8.96
CA ILE A 173 3.45 -17.07 9.37
C ILE A 173 2.62 -18.31 9.69
N ILE A 174 1.45 -18.13 10.30
CA ILE A 174 0.53 -19.25 10.60
C ILE A 174 -0.10 -19.78 9.32
N ARG A 175 -0.47 -18.89 8.38
CA ARG A 175 -1.07 -19.28 7.10
C ARG A 175 -0.13 -20.13 6.26
N TYR A 176 1.14 -19.76 6.20
CA TYR A 176 2.16 -20.41 5.36
C TYR A 176 3.11 -21.31 6.18
N GLU A 177 2.62 -21.86 7.28
CA GLU A 177 3.46 -22.61 8.22
C GLU A 177 4.12 -23.82 7.56
N GLU A 178 3.41 -24.55 6.70
CA GLU A 178 3.91 -25.73 6.00
C GLU A 178 5.02 -25.34 5.01
N GLU A 179 4.77 -24.33 4.15
CA GLU A 179 5.75 -23.87 3.17
C GLU A 179 7.01 -23.28 3.83
N ILE A 180 6.87 -22.63 4.98
CA ILE A 180 8.01 -22.14 5.76
C ILE A 180 8.83 -23.32 6.29
N GLN A 181 8.19 -24.38 6.81
CA GLN A 181 8.89 -25.56 7.33
C GLN A 181 9.69 -26.30 6.25
N GLU A 182 9.23 -26.29 5.01
CA GLU A 182 9.93 -26.92 3.88
C GLU A 182 11.25 -26.20 3.52
N HIS A 183 11.32 -24.88 3.72
CA HIS A 183 12.41 -24.05 3.20
C HIS A 183 13.27 -23.36 4.27
N PHE A 184 12.80 -23.28 5.52
CA PHE A 184 13.44 -22.51 6.58
C PHE A 184 13.58 -23.29 7.89
N SER A 185 14.50 -22.85 8.74
CA SER A 185 14.70 -23.42 10.08
C SER A 185 13.49 -23.17 10.98
N TYR A 186 13.25 -24.10 11.91
CA TYR A 186 12.32 -23.95 13.03
C TYR A 186 12.55 -22.67 13.86
N ASP A 187 13.77 -22.11 13.81
CA ASP A 187 14.13 -20.86 14.49
C ASP A 187 13.24 -19.67 14.10
N VAL A 188 12.71 -19.65 12.87
CA VAL A 188 11.81 -18.58 12.41
C VAL A 188 10.56 -18.54 13.29
N PHE A 189 9.95 -19.69 13.54
CA PHE A 189 8.76 -19.80 14.37
C PHE A 189 9.04 -19.50 15.83
N ILE A 190 10.14 -20.01 16.38
CA ILE A 190 10.56 -19.75 17.77
C ILE A 190 10.78 -18.26 17.99
N THR A 191 11.48 -17.60 17.07
CA THR A 191 11.80 -16.17 17.16
C THR A 191 10.53 -15.32 17.03
N THR A 192 9.62 -15.71 16.13
CA THR A 192 8.35 -15.03 15.91
C THR A 192 7.40 -15.20 17.10
N ALA A 193 7.24 -16.42 17.62
CA ALA A 193 6.46 -16.71 18.82
C ALA A 193 7.00 -15.94 20.05
N GLY A 194 8.33 -15.92 20.22
CA GLY A 194 8.98 -15.16 21.27
C GLY A 194 8.78 -13.65 21.16
N ALA A 195 8.67 -13.11 19.94
CA ALA A 195 8.36 -11.72 19.69
C ALA A 195 6.88 -11.39 19.98
N ALA A 196 5.95 -12.29 19.66
CA ALA A 196 4.52 -12.14 19.93
C ALA A 196 4.21 -11.94 21.42
N LEU A 197 4.95 -12.63 22.30
CA LEU A 197 4.83 -12.52 23.77
C LEU A 197 5.08 -11.11 24.32
N ARG A 198 5.56 -10.16 23.51
CA ARG A 198 5.66 -8.74 23.92
C ARG A 198 4.31 -8.13 24.24
N LYS A 199 3.22 -8.57 23.59
CA LYS A 199 1.87 -8.04 23.82
C LYS A 199 0.97 -9.15 24.38
N LYS A 200 0.36 -8.91 25.54
CA LYS A 200 -0.59 -9.84 26.19
C LYS A 200 -1.73 -10.26 25.25
N GLN A 201 -2.26 -9.31 24.48
CA GLN A 201 -3.33 -9.60 23.50
C GLN A 201 -2.90 -10.61 22.43
N TYR A 202 -1.66 -10.51 21.93
CA TYR A 202 -1.18 -11.45 20.91
C TYR A 202 -1.06 -12.87 21.46
N PHE A 203 -0.65 -13.02 22.73
CA PHE A 203 -0.67 -14.34 23.36
C PHE A 203 -2.08 -14.95 23.38
N ILE A 204 -3.11 -14.18 23.73
CA ILE A 204 -4.48 -14.68 23.80
C ILE A 204 -4.97 -15.15 22.41
N TYR A 205 -4.71 -14.36 21.36
CA TYR A 205 -5.16 -14.68 20.00
C TYR A 205 -4.35 -15.81 19.34
N TYR A 206 -3.06 -15.93 19.66
CA TYR A 206 -2.13 -16.85 19.00
C TYR A 206 -1.57 -17.92 19.94
N LYS A 207 -2.35 -18.30 20.97
CA LYS A 207 -1.88 -19.23 22.02
C LYS A 207 -1.41 -20.56 21.43
N ASP A 208 -2.17 -21.14 20.49
CA ASP A 208 -1.86 -22.46 19.92
C ASP A 208 -0.54 -22.44 19.16
N PHE A 209 -0.32 -21.39 18.35
CA PHE A 209 0.95 -21.16 17.66
C PHE A 209 2.12 -21.00 18.65
N ILE A 210 1.96 -20.16 19.68
CA ILE A 210 3.03 -19.93 20.67
C ILE A 210 3.34 -21.22 21.44
N MET A 211 2.32 -21.98 21.83
CA MET A 211 2.47 -23.22 22.58
C MET A 211 3.13 -24.31 21.74
N LYS A 212 2.84 -24.39 20.44
CA LYS A 212 3.51 -25.32 19.51
C LYS A 212 5.04 -25.16 19.51
N TYR A 213 5.52 -23.93 19.66
CA TYR A 213 6.95 -23.60 19.63
C TYR A 213 7.57 -23.29 21.00
N ILE A 214 6.86 -23.56 22.09
CA ILE A 214 7.26 -23.15 23.44
C ILE A 214 8.59 -23.75 23.90
N HIS A 215 8.89 -24.98 23.49
CA HIS A 215 10.10 -25.69 23.92
C HIS A 215 11.40 -25.01 23.48
N GLY A 216 11.35 -24.33 22.32
CA GLY A 216 12.48 -23.59 21.76
C GLY A 216 12.65 -22.18 22.32
N LEU A 217 11.67 -21.66 23.08
CA LEU A 217 11.72 -20.29 23.56
C LEU A 217 12.87 -20.07 24.57
N PRO A 218 13.56 -18.90 24.51
CA PRO A 218 14.52 -18.50 25.53
C PRO A 218 13.87 -18.37 26.90
N LYS A 219 14.66 -18.60 27.97
CA LYS A 219 14.19 -18.55 29.37
C LYS A 219 13.44 -17.25 29.68
N GLU A 220 13.94 -16.10 29.24
CA GLU A 220 13.34 -14.79 29.50
C GLU A 220 11.94 -14.66 28.89
N ARG A 221 11.68 -15.38 27.79
CA ARG A 221 10.37 -15.43 27.13
C ARG A 221 9.39 -16.31 27.88
N ILE A 222 9.86 -17.43 28.40
CA ILE A 222 9.07 -18.33 29.25
C ILE A 222 8.66 -17.59 30.54
N ILE A 223 9.59 -16.89 31.21
CA ILE A 223 9.27 -16.05 32.38
C ILE A 223 8.20 -15.00 32.05
N ARG A 224 8.32 -14.36 30.88
CA ARG A 224 7.32 -13.37 30.44
C ARG A 224 5.95 -14.02 30.24
N LEU A 225 5.90 -15.22 29.67
CA LEU A 225 4.67 -15.98 29.50
C LEU A 225 4.03 -16.32 30.86
N CYS A 226 4.80 -16.78 31.85
CA CYS A 226 4.31 -17.01 33.21
C CYS A 226 3.64 -15.75 33.78
N ARG A 227 4.29 -14.58 33.66
CA ARG A 227 3.74 -13.30 34.13
C ARG A 227 2.43 -12.92 33.40
N ILE A 228 2.34 -13.22 32.11
CA ILE A 228 1.09 -13.00 31.34
C ILE A 228 -0.03 -13.89 31.90
N LEU A 229 0.24 -15.17 32.18
CA LEU A 229 -0.76 -16.11 32.69
C LEU A 229 -1.20 -15.81 34.13
N GLN A 230 -0.28 -15.35 34.99
CA GLN A 230 -0.61 -14.91 36.35
C GLN A 230 -1.55 -13.69 36.35
N THR A 231 -1.37 -12.77 35.41
CA THR A 231 -2.22 -11.56 35.28
C THR A 231 -3.49 -11.80 34.46
N THR A 232 -3.70 -12.99 33.92
CA THR A 232 -4.84 -13.31 33.04
C THR A 232 -5.57 -14.50 33.63
N ASN A 233 -6.60 -14.24 34.43
CA ASN A 233 -7.36 -15.30 35.06
C ASN A 233 -8.60 -15.65 34.23
N THR A 234 -8.41 -16.51 33.23
CA THR A 234 -9.46 -16.99 32.33
C THR A 234 -9.38 -18.52 32.21
N PRO A 235 -10.50 -19.26 32.32
CA PRO A 235 -10.50 -20.73 32.30
C PRO A 235 -9.89 -21.34 31.03
N GLU A 236 -10.00 -20.66 29.89
CA GLU A 236 -9.45 -21.10 28.60
C GLU A 236 -7.91 -21.22 28.57
N LEU A 237 -7.23 -20.72 29.60
CA LEU A 237 -5.77 -20.75 29.72
C LEU A 237 -5.28 -21.78 30.75
N ASP A 238 -6.17 -22.51 31.42
CA ASP A 238 -5.77 -23.49 32.43
C ASP A 238 -4.94 -24.63 31.80
N GLN A 239 -5.35 -25.13 30.62
CA GLN A 239 -4.56 -26.10 29.86
C GLN A 239 -3.15 -25.58 29.51
N VAL A 240 -3.04 -24.28 29.19
CA VAL A 240 -1.75 -23.66 28.86
C VAL A 240 -0.89 -23.52 30.11
N ARG A 241 -1.49 -23.22 31.27
CA ARG A 241 -0.79 -23.19 32.56
C ARG A 241 -0.24 -24.56 32.93
N ASP A 242 -1.02 -25.62 32.77
CA ASP A 242 -0.59 -27.00 33.05
C ASP A 242 0.58 -27.41 32.16
N GLN A 243 0.49 -27.14 30.84
CA GLN A 243 1.57 -27.40 29.90
C GLN A 243 2.85 -26.63 30.26
N LEU A 244 2.72 -25.35 30.63
CA LEU A 244 3.85 -24.53 31.05
C LEU A 244 4.47 -25.00 32.37
N HIS A 245 3.64 -25.40 33.34
CA HIS A 245 4.11 -25.96 34.61
C HIS A 245 4.93 -27.23 34.37
N ASN A 246 4.44 -28.14 33.52
CA ASN A 246 5.17 -29.34 33.12
C ASN A 246 6.49 -29.01 32.40
N LEU A 247 6.48 -28.03 31.50
CA LEU A 247 7.69 -27.57 30.82
C LEU A 247 8.74 -27.04 31.82
N ILE A 248 8.31 -26.25 32.80
CA ILE A 248 9.20 -25.68 33.83
C ILE A 248 9.79 -26.77 34.71
N GLN A 249 8.96 -27.72 35.15
CA GLN A 249 9.40 -28.89 35.91
C GLN A 249 10.44 -29.72 35.16
N ILE A 250 10.24 -29.95 33.85
CA ILE A 250 11.17 -30.77 33.06
C ILE A 250 12.48 -30.01 32.74
N LYS A 251 12.38 -28.75 32.32
CA LYS A 251 13.52 -28.00 31.76
C LYS A 251 14.28 -27.17 32.79
N TYR A 252 13.65 -26.79 33.90
CA TYR A 252 14.18 -25.82 34.86
C TYR A 252 14.04 -26.25 36.34
N ALA A 253 13.91 -27.55 36.62
CA ALA A 253 13.66 -28.12 37.97
C ALA A 253 14.55 -27.57 39.11
N GLY A 254 15.78 -27.15 38.80
CA GLY A 254 16.75 -26.65 39.78
C GLY A 254 16.83 -25.12 39.91
N GLU A 255 16.08 -24.36 39.13
CA GLU A 255 16.18 -22.90 39.11
C GLU A 255 15.17 -22.23 40.04
N LYS A 256 15.66 -21.64 41.14
CA LYS A 256 14.82 -20.95 42.15
C LYS A 256 13.90 -19.88 41.57
N GLU A 257 14.35 -19.18 40.52
CA GLU A 257 13.58 -18.13 39.85
C GLU A 257 12.35 -18.70 39.12
N MET A 258 12.49 -19.88 38.50
CA MET A 258 11.39 -20.53 37.77
C MET A 258 10.43 -21.25 38.73
N ALA A 259 10.96 -21.80 39.84
CA ALA A 259 10.15 -22.40 40.89
C ALA A 259 9.21 -21.40 41.59
N ALA A 260 9.60 -20.12 41.68
CA ALA A 260 8.76 -19.06 42.26
C ALA A 260 7.63 -18.57 41.33
N LEU A 261 7.63 -19.00 40.07
CA LEU A 261 6.62 -18.63 39.06
C LEU A 261 5.56 -19.72 38.85
N LEU A 262 5.77 -20.91 39.43
CA LEU A 262 4.77 -21.97 39.58
C LEU A 262 3.79 -21.59 40.70
#